data_AF-A0A7J4IPZ8-F1
#
_entry.id   AF-A0A7J4IPZ8-F1
#
_cell.length_a   1.000
_cell.length_b   1.000
_cell.length_c   1.000
_cell.angle_alpha   90.00
_cell.angle_beta   90.00
_cell.angle_gamma   90.00
#
_symmetry.space_group_name_H-M   'P 1'
#
loop_
_entity.id
_entity.type
_entity.pdbx_description
1 polymer ?
#
loop_
_entity_poly.entity_id
_entity_poly.type
_entity_poly.pdbx_seq_one_letter_code
_entity_poly.pdbx_strand_id
1 'polypeptide(L)'
;WFHKISSSPLKDDDFWDTLMIENSGVWSLMGERMMMVHQDLILRFESYFLPYLDNIHEGRKNSCLWGNLDNKKSDMWTIFSDTMREIFFNQGHHVIISKEQDWIAVAQRHLGKNGLGSIDSINSIDDFGGIEILTTSCFHPAIYCGILSGCWERAYGRNVKSEFRVESDTNILKLTSLSEISYQ
;
A
#
# COMPACT_ATOMS: atom_id res chain seq x y z
N TRP A 1 -8.66 7.76 -8.60
CA TRP A 1 -7.19 7.79 -8.41
C TRP A 1 -6.55 7.44 -9.74
N PHE A 2 -5.29 7.82 -9.93
CA PHE A 2 -4.59 7.54 -11.18
C PHE A 2 -3.86 6.20 -11.09
N HIS A 3 -3.96 5.43 -12.17
CA HIS A 3 -3.21 4.21 -12.33
C HIS A 3 -2.65 4.14 -13.75
N LYS A 4 -1.38 4.51 -13.87
CA LYS A 4 -0.57 4.25 -15.05
C LYS A 4 0.27 3.02 -14.78
N ILE A 5 0.27 2.08 -15.73
CA ILE A 5 1.19 0.94 -15.70
C ILE A 5 2.60 1.53 -15.87
N SER A 6 3.42 1.45 -14.82
CA SER A 6 4.81 1.89 -14.86
C SER A 6 5.71 0.66 -15.07
N SER A 7 6.70 0.79 -15.95
CA SER A 7 7.80 -0.16 -16.04
C SER A 7 8.89 0.29 -15.07
N SER A 8 9.19 -0.52 -14.06
CA SER A 8 10.28 -0.21 -13.14
C SER A 8 11.64 -0.36 -13.85
N PRO A 9 12.57 0.61 -13.70
CA PRO A 9 13.92 0.50 -14.22
C PRO A 9 14.83 -0.40 -13.36
N LEU A 10 14.37 -0.84 -12.19
CA LEU A 10 15.13 -1.73 -11.31
C LEU A 10 15.13 -3.14 -11.91
N LYS A 11 16.31 -3.60 -12.30
CA LYS A 11 16.56 -4.99 -12.66
C LYS A 11 16.33 -5.88 -11.44
N ASP A 12 15.32 -6.73 -11.53
CA ASP A 12 14.98 -7.73 -10.52
C ASP A 12 15.43 -9.08 -11.07
N ASP A 13 16.74 -9.29 -11.09
CA ASP A 13 17.36 -10.32 -11.94
C ASP A 13 17.10 -11.77 -11.45
N ASP A 14 16.68 -12.00 -10.19
CA ASP A 14 16.55 -13.37 -9.67
C ASP A 14 15.09 -13.80 -9.33
N PHE A 15 14.15 -12.86 -9.18
CA PHE A 15 12.80 -13.21 -8.71
C PHE A 15 11.99 -13.95 -9.78
N TRP A 16 11.99 -13.41 -11.00
CA TRP A 16 11.26 -13.96 -12.13
C TRP A 16 11.90 -15.23 -12.70
N ASP A 17 13.16 -15.49 -12.39
CA ASP A 17 13.84 -16.75 -12.70
C ASP A 17 13.21 -17.95 -11.98
N THR A 18 12.46 -17.71 -10.90
CA THR A 18 11.71 -18.74 -10.17
C THR A 18 10.33 -19.04 -10.77
N LEU A 19 9.96 -18.39 -11.87
CA LEU A 19 8.67 -18.58 -12.54
C LEU A 19 8.56 -19.99 -13.10
N MET A 20 7.58 -20.74 -12.59
CA MET A 20 7.23 -22.06 -13.08
C MET A 20 5.83 -22.03 -13.68
N ILE A 21 5.71 -22.40 -14.96
CA ILE A 21 4.43 -22.49 -15.67
C ILE A 21 4.11 -23.96 -15.89
N GLU A 22 2.99 -24.42 -15.36
CA GLU A 22 2.48 -25.76 -15.57
C GLU A 22 1.48 -25.80 -16.73
N ASN A 23 1.40 -26.93 -17.44
CA ASN A 23 0.47 -27.13 -18.55
C ASN A 23 -1.02 -27.07 -18.15
N SER A 24 -1.32 -27.03 -16.85
CA SER A 24 -2.66 -26.98 -16.25
C SER A 24 -3.24 -25.56 -16.17
N GLY A 25 -2.53 -24.54 -16.64
CA GLY A 25 -2.90 -23.12 -16.43
C GLY A 25 -2.57 -22.63 -15.02
N VAL A 26 -1.75 -23.38 -14.28
CA VAL A 26 -1.18 -22.97 -13.00
C VAL A 26 0.19 -22.37 -13.22
N TRP A 27 0.49 -21.30 -12.50
CA TRP A 27 1.83 -20.77 -12.42
C TRP A 27 2.20 -20.51 -10.96
N SER A 28 3.49 -20.61 -10.67
CA SER A 28 4.04 -20.35 -9.36
C SER A 28 5.30 -19.50 -9.43
N LEU A 29 5.58 -18.80 -8.35
CA LEU A 29 6.81 -18.04 -8.11
C LEU A 29 7.36 -18.49 -6.77
N MET A 30 8.65 -18.82 -6.72
CA MET A 30 9.29 -19.36 -5.51
C MET A 30 8.55 -20.56 -4.87
N GLY A 31 7.84 -21.36 -5.68
CA GLY A 31 7.03 -22.49 -5.20
C GLY A 31 5.63 -22.13 -4.70
N GLU A 32 5.28 -20.85 -4.62
CA GLU A 32 3.94 -20.38 -4.23
C GLU A 32 3.04 -20.25 -5.45
N ARG A 33 1.84 -20.81 -5.36
CA ARG A 33 0.86 -20.73 -6.46
C ARG A 33 0.33 -19.31 -6.57
N MET A 34 0.38 -18.77 -7.79
CA MET A 34 -0.03 -17.41 -8.08
C MET A 34 -1.35 -17.37 -8.86
N MET A 35 -2.05 -16.24 -8.74
CA MET A 35 -3.20 -15.93 -9.58
C MET A 35 -3.20 -14.45 -9.96
N MET A 36 -3.73 -14.13 -11.13
CA MET A 36 -3.95 -12.74 -11.54
C MET A 36 -5.40 -12.35 -11.25
N VAL A 37 -5.57 -11.23 -10.57
CA VAL A 37 -6.89 -10.67 -10.26
C VAL A 37 -7.03 -9.33 -10.97
N HIS A 38 -8.10 -9.20 -11.75
CA HIS A 38 -8.41 -7.92 -12.39
C HIS A 38 -8.92 -6.93 -11.33
N GLN A 39 -8.46 -5.67 -11.39
CA GLN A 39 -8.84 -4.60 -10.46
C GLN A 39 -10.35 -4.47 -10.28
N ASP A 40 -11.08 -4.57 -11.38
CA ASP A 40 -12.54 -4.54 -11.45
C ASP A 40 -13.24 -5.57 -10.52
N LEU A 41 -12.60 -6.71 -10.20
CA LEU A 41 -13.14 -7.63 -9.20
C LEU A 41 -13.16 -7.00 -7.80
N ILE A 42 -12.11 -6.30 -7.43
CA ILE A 42 -12.00 -5.58 -6.15
C ILE A 42 -13.00 -4.43 -6.10
N LEU A 43 -13.16 -3.70 -7.20
CA LEU A 43 -14.12 -2.59 -7.28
C LEU A 43 -15.58 -3.07 -7.17
N ARG A 44 -15.90 -4.20 -7.82
CA ARG A 44 -17.21 -4.84 -7.68
C ARG A 44 -17.44 -5.35 -6.25
N PHE A 45 -16.42 -5.94 -5.65
CA PHE A 45 -16.49 -6.37 -4.25
C PHE A 45 -16.78 -5.17 -3.34
N GLU A 46 -16.03 -4.07 -3.46
CA GLU A 46 -16.28 -2.83 -2.71
C GLU A 46 -17.74 -2.37 -2.89
N SER A 47 -18.19 -2.25 -4.15
CA SER A 47 -19.54 -1.76 -4.48
C SER A 47 -20.65 -2.66 -3.93
N TYR A 48 -20.42 -3.97 -3.92
CA TYR A 48 -21.37 -4.95 -3.40
C TYR A 48 -21.49 -4.88 -1.88
N PHE A 49 -20.38 -4.66 -1.15
CA PHE A 49 -20.36 -4.62 0.30
C PHE A 49 -20.75 -3.26 0.88
N LEU A 50 -20.59 -2.17 0.14
CA LEU A 50 -20.83 -0.80 0.61
C LEU A 50 -22.22 -0.57 1.24
N PRO A 51 -23.34 -1.11 0.71
CA PRO A 51 -24.65 -0.96 1.32
C PRO A 51 -24.78 -1.62 2.70
N TYR A 52 -24.03 -2.69 2.92
CA TYR A 52 -24.03 -3.47 4.16
C TYR A 52 -23.07 -2.92 5.22
N LEU A 53 -22.27 -1.92 4.86
CA LEU A 53 -21.40 -1.24 5.80
C LEU A 53 -22.21 -0.27 6.66
N ASP A 54 -22.19 -0.52 7.97
CA ASP A 54 -22.77 0.35 9.00
C ASP A 54 -21.69 1.23 9.63
N ASN A 55 -20.75 0.62 10.36
CA ASN A 55 -19.65 1.30 11.04
C ASN A 55 -18.40 0.41 11.14
N ILE A 56 -17.25 1.02 11.47
CA ILE A 56 -16.02 0.30 11.82
C ILE A 56 -16.08 -0.06 13.31
N HIS A 57 -16.17 -1.36 13.61
CA HIS A 57 -16.24 -1.88 14.99
C HIS A 57 -14.87 -2.25 15.56
N GLU A 58 -13.93 -2.65 14.71
CA GLU A 58 -12.59 -3.12 15.07
C GLU A 58 -11.53 -2.43 14.22
N GLY A 59 -10.30 -2.33 14.73
CA GLY A 59 -9.19 -1.66 14.05
C GLY A 59 -8.83 -0.29 14.63
N ARG A 60 -7.85 0.38 14.00
CA ARG A 60 -7.28 1.63 14.52
C ARG A 60 -8.07 2.85 14.09
N LYS A 61 -8.65 3.57 15.05
CA LYS A 61 -9.37 4.84 14.81
C LYS A 61 -8.42 5.94 14.33
N ASN A 62 -8.92 6.79 13.43
CA ASN A 62 -8.20 7.96 12.88
C ASN A 62 -6.83 7.65 12.27
N SER A 63 -6.61 6.40 11.84
CA SER A 63 -5.35 5.94 11.25
C SER A 63 -5.26 6.24 9.74
N CYS A 64 -6.40 6.34 9.06
CA CYS A 64 -6.49 6.62 7.63
C CYS A 64 -7.32 7.89 7.39
N LEU A 65 -6.82 8.78 6.53
CA LEU A 65 -7.57 9.93 6.01
C LEU A 65 -7.60 9.87 4.49
N TRP A 66 -8.77 10.11 3.91
CA TRP A 66 -8.97 10.02 2.47
C TRP A 66 -9.50 11.35 1.91
N GLY A 67 -8.82 11.87 0.90
CA GLY A 67 -9.25 13.08 0.20
C GLY A 67 -10.45 12.82 -0.72
N ASN A 68 -11.50 13.64 -0.59
CA ASN A 68 -12.66 13.68 -1.48
C ASN A 68 -13.45 12.36 -1.57
N LEU A 69 -13.58 11.61 -0.47
CA LEU A 69 -14.48 10.44 -0.38
C LEU A 69 -15.68 10.75 0.52
N ASP A 70 -16.82 10.14 0.22
CA ASP A 70 -17.94 10.09 1.15
C ASP A 70 -17.61 9.22 2.37
N ASN A 71 -18.32 9.42 3.48
CA ASN A 71 -18.03 8.76 4.75
C ASN A 71 -18.08 7.23 4.64
N LYS A 72 -19.07 6.64 3.94
CA LYS A 72 -19.17 5.17 3.83
C LYS A 72 -18.01 4.59 3.03
N LYS A 73 -17.63 5.22 1.93
CA LYS A 73 -16.50 4.78 1.13
C LYS A 73 -15.17 4.97 1.87
N SER A 74 -15.03 6.07 2.61
CA SER A 74 -13.92 6.31 3.52
C SER A 74 -13.80 5.19 4.56
N ASP A 75 -14.91 4.75 5.15
CA ASP A 75 -14.91 3.66 6.13
C ASP A 75 -14.51 2.33 5.48
N MET A 76 -15.08 1.99 4.32
CA MET A 76 -14.72 0.78 3.56
C MET A 76 -13.22 0.75 3.22
N TRP A 77 -12.67 1.87 2.73
CA TRP A 77 -11.26 1.97 2.40
C TRP A 77 -10.36 1.93 3.64
N THR A 78 -10.82 2.46 4.77
CA THR A 78 -10.12 2.34 6.05
C THR A 78 -10.03 0.87 6.48
N ILE A 79 -11.12 0.11 6.39
CA ILE A 79 -11.14 -1.33 6.69
C ILE A 79 -10.12 -2.07 5.80
N PHE A 80 -10.14 -1.82 4.49
CA PHE A 80 -9.20 -2.48 3.57
C PHE A 80 -7.76 -2.11 3.88
N SER A 81 -7.48 -0.83 4.11
CA SER A 81 -6.13 -0.34 4.42
C SER A 81 -5.60 -0.95 5.72
N ASP A 82 -6.39 -0.94 6.80
CA ASP A 82 -5.96 -1.47 8.09
C ASP A 82 -5.79 -3.01 8.04
N THR A 83 -6.65 -3.72 7.29
CA THR A 83 -6.54 -5.17 7.06
C THR A 83 -5.25 -5.50 6.29
N MET A 84 -4.97 -4.79 5.20
CA MET A 84 -3.75 -5.04 4.40
C MET A 84 -2.48 -4.70 5.19
N ARG A 85 -2.51 -3.65 5.99
CA ARG A 85 -1.43 -3.30 6.93
C ARG A 85 -1.20 -4.42 7.93
N GLU A 86 -2.25 -4.92 8.58
CA GLU A 86 -2.14 -5.97 9.58
C GLU A 86 -1.59 -7.27 8.98
N ILE A 87 -2.12 -7.69 7.83
CA ILE A 87 -1.61 -8.86 7.09
C ILE A 87 -0.12 -8.70 6.81
N PHE A 88 0.30 -7.56 6.26
CA PHE A 88 1.70 -7.30 5.97
C PHE A 88 2.58 -7.31 7.23
N PHE A 89 2.14 -6.62 8.28
CA PHE A 89 2.88 -6.54 9.54
C PHE A 89 3.10 -7.93 10.16
N ASN A 90 2.07 -8.76 10.15
CA ASN A 90 2.08 -10.11 10.70
C ASN A 90 2.91 -11.11 9.88
N GLN A 91 3.14 -10.86 8.59
CA GLN A 91 4.08 -11.65 7.77
C GLN A 91 5.54 -11.51 8.25
N GLY A 92 5.85 -10.54 9.10
CA GLY A 92 7.16 -10.45 9.74
C GLY A 92 8.29 -10.03 8.80
N HIS A 93 7.98 -9.42 7.66
CA HIS A 93 8.99 -8.93 6.73
C HIS A 93 9.94 -7.94 7.39
N HIS A 94 11.25 -8.06 7.08
CA HIS A 94 12.25 -7.09 7.50
C HIS A 94 12.26 -5.92 6.51
N VAL A 95 11.96 -4.72 7.01
CA VAL A 95 12.02 -3.47 6.24
C VAL A 95 13.08 -2.58 6.88
N ILE A 96 14.09 -2.20 6.10
CA ILE A 96 15.22 -1.40 6.56
C ILE A 96 15.27 -0.14 5.70
N ILE A 97 15.29 1.02 6.34
CA ILE A 97 15.37 2.33 5.70
C ILE A 97 16.61 3.04 6.26
N SER A 98 17.57 3.35 5.41
CA SER A 98 18.76 4.14 5.76
C SER A 98 18.64 5.59 5.30
N LYS A 99 17.93 5.81 4.20
CA LYS A 99 17.58 7.13 3.62
C LYS A 99 16.22 7.06 2.95
N GLU A 100 15.61 8.21 2.71
CA GLU A 100 14.24 8.31 2.18
C GLU A 100 14.10 7.60 0.82
N GLN A 101 15.11 7.66 -0.04
CA GLN A 101 15.03 7.01 -1.36
C GLN A 101 14.93 5.47 -1.28
N ASP A 102 15.26 4.85 -0.15
CA ASP A 102 15.13 3.40 0.04
C ASP A 102 13.66 2.96 -0.04
N TRP A 103 12.71 3.87 0.22
CA TRP A 103 11.28 3.62 0.05
C TRP A 103 10.88 3.21 -1.36
N ILE A 104 11.59 3.68 -2.39
CA ILE A 104 11.35 3.29 -3.78
C ILE A 104 11.64 1.79 -3.96
N ALA A 105 12.74 1.29 -3.37
CA ALA A 105 13.09 -0.12 -3.40
C ALA A 105 12.13 -0.97 -2.57
N VAL A 106 11.69 -0.48 -1.41
CA VAL A 106 10.66 -1.13 -0.57
C VAL A 106 9.34 -1.26 -1.34
N ALA A 107 8.88 -0.18 -1.98
CA ALA A 107 7.68 -0.20 -2.80
C ALA A 107 7.83 -1.15 -4.00
N GLN A 108 8.97 -1.17 -4.68
CA GLN A 108 9.21 -2.13 -5.75
C GLN A 108 9.08 -3.57 -5.26
N ARG A 109 9.67 -3.88 -4.11
CA ARG A 109 9.68 -5.24 -3.53
C ARG A 109 8.29 -5.70 -3.11
N HIS A 110 7.50 -4.84 -2.47
CA HIS A 110 6.26 -5.24 -1.82
C HIS A 110 4.99 -4.87 -2.60
N LEU A 111 5.07 -3.90 -3.51
CA LEU A 111 3.98 -3.51 -4.40
C LEU A 111 4.27 -3.88 -5.85
N GLY A 112 5.43 -3.46 -6.37
CA GLY A 112 5.79 -3.56 -7.79
C GLY A 112 5.78 -5.00 -8.30
N LYS A 113 6.39 -5.94 -7.56
CA LYS A 113 6.40 -7.38 -7.91
C LYS A 113 5.02 -8.00 -8.08
N ASN A 114 4.02 -7.45 -7.40
CA ASN A 114 2.63 -7.92 -7.43
C ASN A 114 1.71 -7.03 -8.28
N GLY A 115 2.26 -6.05 -9.01
CA GLY A 115 1.48 -5.12 -9.83
C GLY A 115 0.59 -4.15 -9.04
N LEU A 116 0.91 -3.90 -7.75
CA LEU A 116 0.08 -3.07 -6.88
C LEU A 116 0.38 -1.57 -6.97
N GLY A 117 1.51 -1.21 -7.57
CA GLY A 117 1.91 0.18 -7.80
C GLY A 117 3.42 0.40 -7.67
N SER A 118 3.84 1.66 -7.81
CA SER A 118 5.22 2.11 -7.66
C SER A 118 5.28 3.47 -6.96
N ILE A 119 6.48 3.91 -6.58
CA ILE A 119 6.73 5.29 -6.11
C ILE A 119 7.50 6.02 -7.21
N ASP A 120 7.01 7.21 -7.59
CA ASP A 120 7.68 8.05 -8.58
C ASP A 120 8.67 9.01 -7.90
N SER A 121 8.28 9.58 -6.77
CA SER A 121 9.16 10.39 -5.93
C SER A 121 8.74 10.37 -4.45
N ILE A 122 9.68 10.76 -3.59
CA ILE A 122 9.50 10.79 -2.15
C ILE A 122 10.17 12.02 -1.53
N ASN A 123 9.50 12.64 -0.57
CA ASN A 123 10.01 13.74 0.24
C ASN A 123 9.90 13.41 1.74
N SER A 124 10.84 13.87 2.55
CA SER A 124 10.69 13.83 4.01
C SER A 124 9.72 14.91 4.48
N ILE A 125 8.88 14.59 5.46
CA ILE A 125 7.96 15.52 6.14
C ILE A 125 8.56 16.00 7.46
N ASP A 126 9.24 15.11 8.19
CA ASP A 126 9.78 15.37 9.53
C ASP A 126 11.01 14.49 9.85
N ASP A 127 11.68 14.80 10.95
CA ASP A 127 12.85 14.04 11.46
C ASP A 127 12.45 12.70 12.12
N PHE A 128 11.16 12.38 12.16
CA PHE A 128 10.60 11.20 12.79
C PHE A 128 10.10 10.17 11.78
N GLY A 129 10.65 10.19 10.55
CA GLY A 129 10.32 9.22 9.51
C GLY A 129 9.01 9.52 8.77
N GLY A 130 8.43 10.69 8.96
CA GLY A 130 7.33 11.18 8.15
C GLY A 130 7.74 11.34 6.70
N ILE A 131 6.95 10.78 5.77
CA ILE A 131 7.25 10.80 4.33
C ILE A 131 6.03 11.16 3.50
N GLU A 132 6.27 11.89 2.41
CA GLU A 132 5.29 12.17 1.36
C GLU A 132 5.72 11.45 0.09
N ILE A 133 4.83 10.61 -0.43
CA ILE A 133 5.03 9.76 -1.60
C ILE A 133 4.16 10.30 -2.72
N LEU A 134 4.76 10.50 -3.90
CA LEU A 134 4.05 10.84 -5.13
C LEU A 134 4.11 9.63 -6.07
N THR A 135 2.96 9.30 -6.65
CA THR A 135 2.86 8.19 -7.59
C THR A 135 1.75 8.35 -8.62
N THR A 136 2.05 7.97 -9.84
CA THR A 136 1.09 7.80 -10.94
C THR A 136 0.61 6.36 -11.08
N SER A 137 1.18 5.40 -10.34
CA SER A 137 0.84 3.98 -10.38
C SER A 137 0.32 3.45 -9.05
N CYS A 138 -1.00 3.31 -8.94
CA CYS A 138 -1.65 2.78 -7.75
C CYS A 138 -2.81 1.85 -8.14
N PHE A 139 -2.69 0.55 -7.86
CA PHE A 139 -3.73 -0.43 -8.19
C PHE A 139 -5.03 -0.18 -7.41
N HIS A 140 -4.93 0.08 -6.11
CA HIS A 140 -6.07 0.47 -5.30
C HIS A 140 -5.58 1.26 -4.09
N PRO A 141 -6.08 2.48 -3.81
CA PRO A 141 -5.54 3.34 -2.76
C PRO A 141 -5.51 2.68 -1.39
N ALA A 142 -6.61 2.02 -1.00
CA ALA A 142 -6.65 1.32 0.29
C ALA A 142 -5.58 0.22 0.42
N ILE A 143 -5.40 -0.62 -0.61
CA ILE A 143 -4.41 -1.71 -0.59
C ILE A 143 -2.99 -1.13 -0.59
N TYR A 144 -2.74 -0.14 -1.45
CA TYR A 144 -1.47 0.56 -1.57
C TYR A 144 -1.07 1.21 -0.23
N CYS A 145 -1.99 1.96 0.38
CA CYS A 145 -1.77 2.62 1.66
C CYS A 145 -1.56 1.61 2.79
N GLY A 146 -2.34 0.53 2.82
CA GLY A 146 -2.24 -0.50 3.86
C GLY A 146 -0.88 -1.20 3.83
N ILE A 147 -0.42 -1.63 2.67
CA ILE A 147 0.90 -2.29 2.54
C ILE A 147 2.03 -1.35 2.95
N LEU A 148 2.05 -0.11 2.44
CA LEU A 148 3.11 0.85 2.79
C LEU A 148 3.05 1.29 4.25
N SER A 149 1.85 1.37 4.83
CA SER A 149 1.67 1.55 6.26
C SER A 149 2.33 0.41 7.04
N GLY A 150 2.08 -0.84 6.63
CA GLY A 150 2.73 -2.01 7.24
C GLY A 150 4.25 -1.94 7.13
N CYS A 151 4.79 -1.56 5.96
CA CYS A 151 6.22 -1.34 5.77
C CYS A 151 6.77 -0.29 6.74
N TRP A 152 6.07 0.83 6.92
CA TRP A 152 6.46 1.92 7.81
C TRP A 152 6.50 1.48 9.27
N GLU A 153 5.47 0.75 9.72
CA GLU A 153 5.45 0.22 11.09
C GLU A 153 6.57 -0.80 11.33
N ARG A 154 6.92 -1.62 10.32
CA ARG A 154 8.05 -2.55 10.40
C ARG A 154 9.40 -1.85 10.42
N ALA A 155 9.54 -0.72 9.74
CA ALA A 155 10.78 0.06 9.71
C ALA A 155 11.00 0.86 11.01
N TYR A 156 9.94 1.46 11.56
CA TYR A 156 10.05 2.41 12.68
C TYR A 156 9.51 1.91 14.01
N GLY A 157 8.85 0.75 14.05
CA GLY A 157 8.32 0.16 15.29
C GLY A 157 7.23 0.97 15.99
N ARG A 158 6.56 1.87 15.26
CA ARG A 158 5.53 2.79 15.78
C ARG A 158 4.27 2.69 14.93
N ASN A 159 3.14 3.11 15.48
CA ASN A 159 1.87 3.16 14.74
C ASN A 159 1.91 4.28 13.71
N VAL A 160 1.50 3.96 12.47
CA VAL A 160 1.45 4.92 11.36
C VAL A 160 0.04 5.49 11.16
N LYS A 161 0.00 6.76 10.75
CA LYS A 161 -1.15 7.44 10.15
C LYS A 161 -0.90 7.63 8.66
N SER A 162 -1.89 7.29 7.84
CA SER A 162 -1.84 7.45 6.38
C SER A 162 -2.84 8.48 5.89
N GLU A 163 -2.43 9.39 5.04
CA GLU A 163 -3.32 10.35 4.37
C GLU A 163 -3.16 10.21 2.86
N PHE A 164 -4.23 9.88 2.15
CA PHE A 164 -4.20 9.71 0.70
C PHE A 164 -5.10 10.72 0.02
N ARG A 165 -4.58 11.38 -1.01
CA ARG A 165 -5.32 12.34 -1.82
C ARG A 165 -4.88 12.27 -3.27
N VAL A 166 -5.71 12.82 -4.14
CA VAL A 166 -5.44 12.91 -5.58
C VAL A 166 -5.32 14.39 -5.94
N GLU A 167 -4.22 14.77 -6.56
CA GLU A 167 -3.98 16.13 -7.06
C GLU A 167 -3.62 16.07 -8.54
N SER A 168 -4.44 16.74 -9.37
CA SER A 168 -4.31 16.71 -10.83
C SER A 168 -4.25 15.28 -11.36
N ASP A 169 -3.09 14.81 -11.84
CA ASP A 169 -2.86 13.46 -12.39
C ASP A 169 -1.92 12.61 -11.51
N THR A 170 -1.75 12.98 -10.24
CA THR A 170 -0.83 12.33 -9.31
C THR A 170 -1.56 11.95 -8.02
N ASN A 171 -1.24 10.76 -7.52
CA ASN A 171 -1.66 10.34 -6.20
C ASN A 171 -0.60 10.73 -5.18
N ILE A 172 -1.05 11.23 -4.03
CA ILE A 172 -0.18 11.64 -2.94
C ILE A 172 -0.57 10.84 -1.70
N LEU A 173 0.42 10.16 -1.12
CA LEU A 173 0.31 9.44 0.15
C LEU A 173 1.27 10.07 1.15
N LYS A 174 0.75 10.50 2.30
CA LYS A 174 1.56 10.88 3.47
C LYS A 174 1.52 9.76 4.49
N LEU A 175 2.67 9.38 5.02
CA LEU A 175 2.80 8.48 6.15
C LEU A 175 3.52 9.21 7.27
N THR A 176 2.90 9.30 8.45
CA THR A 176 3.45 9.96 9.63
C THR A 176 3.16 9.12 10.89
N SER A 177 3.80 9.45 12.01
CA SER A 177 3.47 8.83 13.29
C SER A 177 2.02 9.14 13.68
N LEU A 178 1.27 8.12 14.11
CA LEU A 178 -0.11 8.27 14.60
C LEU A 178 -0.17 9.02 15.94
N SER A 179 0.86 8.85 16.77
CA SER A 179 1.00 9.62 18.01
C SER A 179 1.78 10.89 17.70
N GLU A 180 1.22 12.06 18.01
CA GLU A 180 1.95 13.32 18.03
C GLU A 180 3.10 13.18 19.03
N ILE A 181 4.34 13.35 18.55
CA ILE A 181 5.47 13.55 19.45
C ILE A 181 5.30 14.97 19.98
N SER A 182 4.72 15.07 21.17
CA SER A 182 4.67 16.34 21.90
C SER A 182 6.12 16.71 22.23
N TYR A 183 6.63 17.74 21.60
CA TYR A 183 7.85 18.40 22.06
C TYR A 183 7.54 19.01 23.43
N GLN A 184 8.08 18.42 24.49
CA GLN A 184 8.25 19.09 25.80
C GLN A 184 9.55 19.88 25.81
#